data_AF-A0A4R8UEF4-F1
#
_entry.id   AF-A0A4R8UEF4-F1
#
_cell.length_a   1.000
_cell.length_b   1.000
_cell.length_c   1.000
_cell.angle_alpha   90.00
_cell.angle_beta   90.00
_cell.angle_gamma   90.00
#
_symmetry.space_group_name_H-M   'P 1'
#
loop_
_entity.id
_entity.type
_entity.pdbx_description
1 polymer ?
#
loop_
_entity_poly.entity_id
_entity_poly.type
_entity_poly.pdbx_seq_one_letter_code
_entity_poly.pdbx_strand_id
1 'polypeptide(L)'
;MHQRRCTVATPHTGVDRRIPRRREISRTTKNGLDAARKRGRVDGRSRVTDDDKRAVILARREKGQSIRVIARVLDVSVGTVHTVLTEEAATTEAVQS
;
A
#
# COMPACT_ATOMS: atom_id res chain seq x y z
N MET A 1 -0.44 61.22 36.28
CA MET A 1 -0.85 60.26 35.22
C MET A 1 0.32 60.02 34.27
N HIS A 2 1.08 58.94 34.48
CA HIS A 2 2.16 58.54 33.57
C HIS A 2 1.71 57.29 32.82
N GLN A 3 1.17 57.46 31.61
CA GLN A 3 0.90 56.34 30.72
C GLN A 3 2.23 55.84 30.16
N ARG A 4 2.82 54.87 30.87
CA ARG A 4 3.90 54.03 30.32
C ARG A 4 3.27 53.25 29.18
N ARG A 5 3.49 53.69 27.95
CA ARG A 5 3.20 52.90 26.74
C ARG A 5 4.13 51.70 26.78
N CYS A 6 3.64 50.57 27.29
CA CYS A 6 4.27 49.27 27.07
C CYS A 6 4.09 48.94 25.58
N THR A 7 5.04 49.36 24.75
CA THR A 7 5.17 48.84 23.39
C THR A 7 5.63 47.39 23.51
N VAL A 8 4.68 46.46 23.44
CA VAL A 8 4.97 45.04 23.22
C VAL A 8 5.64 44.94 21.85
N ALA A 9 6.94 44.68 21.85
CA ALA A 9 7.72 44.47 20.65
C ALA A 9 7.07 43.34 19.83
N THR A 10 6.69 43.64 18.60
CA THR A 10 6.24 42.63 17.63
C THR A 10 7.43 41.69 17.39
N PRO A 11 7.26 40.35 17.54
CA PRO A 11 8.33 39.44 17.15
C PRO A 11 8.51 39.58 15.64
N HIS A 12 9.67 40.06 15.23
CA HIS A 12 10.17 39.97 13.87
C HIS A 12 10.16 38.49 13.51
N THR A 13 9.20 38.07 12.70
CA THR A 13 9.05 36.69 12.24
C THR A 13 10.16 36.36 11.23
N GLY A 14 11.40 36.30 11.70
CA GLY A 14 12.49 35.59 11.07
C GLY A 14 12.28 34.10 11.25
N VAL A 15 11.21 33.55 10.67
CA VAL A 15 11.00 32.11 10.63
C VAL A 15 12.05 31.57 9.68
N ASP A 16 13.10 30.98 10.25
CA ASP A 16 14.21 30.37 9.53
C ASP A 16 13.63 29.42 8.47
N ARG A 17 13.78 29.77 7.17
CA ARG A 17 13.27 28.94 6.04
C ARG A 17 14.02 27.63 5.91
N ARG A 18 14.92 27.33 6.85
CA ARG A 18 15.65 26.08 6.93
C ARG A 18 14.69 24.96 7.28
N ILE A 19 14.47 24.08 6.32
CA ILE A 19 13.71 22.85 6.52
C ILE A 19 14.42 22.06 7.64
N PRO A 20 13.72 21.63 8.71
CA PRO A 20 14.32 20.83 9.75
C PRO A 20 14.79 19.49 9.16
N ARG A 21 15.96 19.00 9.60
CA ARG A 21 16.62 17.81 9.02
C ARG A 21 15.69 16.60 8.81
N ARG A 22 14.77 16.33 9.74
CA ARG A 22 13.77 15.25 9.60
C ARG A 22 12.91 15.40 8.33
N ARG A 23 12.47 16.63 8.02
CA ARG A 23 11.64 16.92 6.84
C ARG A 23 12.47 16.80 5.56
N GLU A 24 13.74 17.20 5.59
CA GLU A 24 14.66 17.07 4.46
C GLU A 24 14.93 15.59 4.11
N ILE A 25 15.24 14.78 5.13
CA ILE A 25 15.45 13.33 4.97
C ILE A 25 14.18 12.68 4.42
N SER A 26 13.03 12.95 5.04
CA SER A 26 11.74 12.39 4.61
C SER A 26 11.41 12.75 3.16
N ARG A 27 11.69 14.00 2.75
CA ARG A 27 11.48 14.45 1.37
C ARG A 27 12.36 13.69 0.39
N THR A 28 13.64 13.53 0.69
CA THR A 28 14.59 12.85 -0.19
C THR A 28 14.27 11.36 -0.31
N THR A 29 13.89 10.70 0.79
CA THR A 29 13.45 9.29 0.78
C THR A 29 12.19 9.12 -0.07
N LYS A 30 11.17 9.97 0.10
CA LYS A 30 9.93 9.90 -0.71
C LYS A 30 10.21 10.12 -2.19
N ASN A 31 11.03 11.12 -2.53
CA ASN A 31 11.43 11.36 -3.92
C ASN A 31 12.15 10.15 -4.54
N GLY A 32 12.99 9.45 -3.75
CA GLY A 32 13.63 8.21 -4.16
C GLY A 32 12.64 7.08 -4.42
N LEU A 33 11.67 6.88 -3.53
CA LEU A 33 10.60 5.88 -3.69
C LEU A 33 9.71 6.19 -4.89
N ASP A 34 9.39 7.47 -5.14
CA ASP A 34 8.62 7.88 -6.31
C ASP A 34 9.40 7.64 -7.61
N ALA A 35 10.71 7.89 -7.62
CA ALA A 35 11.57 7.57 -8.76
C ALA A 35 11.67 6.06 -9.01
N ALA A 36 11.74 5.24 -7.95
CA ALA A 36 11.71 3.78 -8.06
C ALA A 36 10.36 3.28 -8.61
N ARG A 37 9.24 3.85 -8.11
CA ARG A 37 7.89 3.54 -8.59
C ARG A 37 7.72 3.90 -10.07
N LYS A 38 8.25 5.04 -10.52
CA LYS A 38 8.26 5.43 -11.94
C LYS A 38 9.03 4.46 -12.83
N ARG A 39 10.06 3.80 -12.29
CA ARG A 39 10.82 2.75 -12.98
C ARG A 39 10.12 1.38 -12.94
N GLY A 40 8.89 1.31 -12.42
CA GLY A 40 8.12 0.08 -12.29
C GLY A 40 8.53 -0.81 -11.12
N ARG A 41 9.46 -0.37 -10.26
CA ARG A 41 9.84 -1.09 -9.05
C ARG A 41 8.95 -0.63 -7.91
N VAL A 42 7.92 -1.42 -7.63
CA VAL A 42 7.06 -1.21 -6.47
C VAL A 42 7.65 -2.01 -5.31
N ASP A 43 8.13 -1.29 -4.31
CA ASP A 43 8.61 -1.91 -3.06
C ASP A 43 7.42 -2.28 -2.18
N GLY A 44 7.47 -3.44 -1.54
CA GLY A 44 6.37 -3.98 -0.75
C GLY A 44 6.53 -5.47 -0.45
N ARG A 45 5.60 -6.03 0.35
CA ARG A 45 5.56 -7.47 0.58
C ARG A 45 5.15 -8.16 -0.72
N SER A 46 6.06 -8.93 -1.32
CA SER A 46 5.72 -9.74 -2.49
C SER A 46 4.50 -10.63 -2.18
N ARG A 47 3.58 -10.72 -3.13
CA ARG A 47 2.37 -11.54 -2.96
C ARG A 47 2.78 -13.00 -2.80
N VAL A 48 2.31 -13.65 -1.74
CA VAL A 48 2.56 -15.08 -1.46
C VAL A 48 1.71 -15.98 -2.37
N THR A 49 0.65 -15.43 -2.95
CA THR A 49 -0.20 -16.08 -3.95
C THR A 49 0.41 -15.88 -5.33
N ASP A 50 1.28 -16.82 -5.70
CA ASP A 50 1.84 -16.95 -7.04
C ASP A 50 0.77 -17.39 -8.05
N ASP A 51 1.00 -17.13 -9.34
CA ASP A 51 0.11 -17.51 -10.44
C ASP A 51 -0.09 -19.04 -10.50
N ASP A 52 0.93 -19.81 -10.12
CA ASP A 52 0.82 -21.26 -9.99
C ASP A 52 -0.22 -21.68 -8.94
N LYS A 53 -0.25 -20.99 -7.80
CA LYS A 53 -1.24 -21.26 -6.75
C LYS A 53 -2.65 -20.86 -7.20
N ARG A 54 -2.78 -19.79 -8.00
CA ARG A 54 -4.07 -19.38 -8.58
C ARG A 54 -4.61 -20.46 -9.52
N ALA A 55 -3.78 -20.96 -10.43
CA ALA A 55 -4.16 -22.02 -11.36
C ALA A 55 -4.61 -23.31 -10.64
N VAL A 56 -3.90 -23.71 -9.58
CA VAL A 56 -4.27 -24.91 -8.81
C VAL A 56 -5.60 -24.71 -8.05
N ILE A 57 -5.87 -23.52 -7.52
CA ILE A 57 -7.16 -23.22 -6.86
C ILE A 57 -8.32 -23.37 -7.84
N LEU A 58 -8.18 -22.80 -9.04
CA LEU A 58 -9.20 -22.85 -10.09
C LEU A 58 -9.47 -24.29 -10.56
N ALA A 59 -8.41 -25.03 -10.92
CA ALA A 59 -8.53 -26.41 -11.39
C ALA A 59 -9.14 -27.35 -10.33
N ARG A 60 -8.95 -27.07 -9.04
CA ARG A 60 -9.56 -27.85 -7.96
C ARG A 60 -11.00 -27.45 -7.67
N ARG A 61 -11.36 -26.20 -7.92
CA ARG A 61 -12.76 -25.74 -7.83
C ARG A 61 -13.61 -26.34 -8.94
N GLU A 62 -13.09 -26.42 -10.17
CA GLU A 62 -13.76 -27.11 -11.28
C GLU A 62 -14.02 -28.60 -10.97
N LYS A 63 -13.08 -29.23 -10.26
CA LYS A 63 -13.22 -30.61 -9.77
C LYS A 63 -14.19 -30.76 -8.58
N GLY A 64 -14.82 -29.68 -8.11
CA GLY A 64 -15.81 -29.71 -7.03
C GLY A 64 -15.25 -29.94 -5.62
N GLN A 65 -13.93 -29.73 -5.41
CA GLN A 65 -13.34 -29.92 -4.09
C GLN A 65 -13.76 -28.81 -3.11
N SER A 66 -13.93 -29.16 -1.83
CA SER A 66 -14.28 -28.17 -0.80
C SER A 66 -13.14 -27.17 -0.56
N ILE A 67 -13.50 -25.91 -0.30
CA ILE A 67 -12.57 -24.79 -0.09
C ILE A 67 -11.55 -25.09 1.02
N ARG A 68 -11.98 -25.77 2.09
CA ARG A 68 -11.11 -26.14 3.21
C ARG A 68 -10.07 -27.21 2.83
N VAL A 69 -10.42 -28.13 1.94
CA VAL A 69 -9.47 -29.15 1.44
C VAL A 69 -8.42 -28.48 0.55
N ILE A 70 -8.83 -27.56 -0.31
CA ILE A 70 -7.91 -26.78 -1.16
C ILE A 70 -6.93 -25.97 -0.30
N ALA A 71 -7.44 -25.27 0.71
CA ALA A 71 -6.64 -24.48 1.65
C ALA A 71 -5.57 -25.33 2.36
N ARG A 72 -5.95 -26.52 2.85
CA ARG A 72 -5.02 -27.44 3.52
C ARG A 72 -3.93 -27.98 2.60
N VAL A 73 -4.26 -28.32 1.36
CA VAL A 73 -3.27 -28.89 0.42
C VAL A 73 -2.28 -27.83 -0.06
N LEU A 74 -2.71 -26.58 -0.17
CA LEU A 74 -1.86 -25.47 -0.61
C LEU A 74 -1.17 -24.72 0.55
N ASP A 75 -1.42 -25.14 1.79
CA ASP A 75 -0.99 -24.46 3.01
C ASP A 75 -1.28 -22.95 3.00
N VAL A 76 -2.50 -22.60 2.57
CA VAL A 76 -2.98 -21.21 2.52
C VAL A 76 -4.21 -21.04 3.39
N SER A 77 -4.44 -19.80 3.82
CA SER A 77 -5.65 -19.48 4.57
C SER A 77 -6.89 -19.56 3.67
N VAL A 78 -8.04 -19.86 4.27
CA VAL A 78 -9.34 -19.83 3.58
C VAL A 78 -9.63 -18.44 3.01
N GLY A 79 -9.19 -17.38 3.71
CA GLY A 79 -9.30 -16.01 3.23
C GLY A 79 -8.55 -15.77 1.92
N THR A 80 -7.33 -16.31 1.79
CA THR A 80 -6.55 -16.24 0.55
C THR A 80 -7.27 -16.91 -0.62
N VAL A 81 -7.93 -18.05 -0.39
CA VAL A 81 -8.72 -18.73 -1.43
C VAL A 81 -9.90 -17.86 -1.85
N HIS A 82 -10.64 -17.27 -0.90
CA HIS A 82 -11.74 -16.36 -1.23
C HIS A 82 -11.28 -15.12 -2.01
N THR A 83 -10.17 -14.50 -1.62
CA THR A 83 -9.61 -13.35 -2.35
C THR A 83 -9.32 -13.68 -3.81
N VAL A 84 -8.74 -14.86 -4.09
CA VAL A 84 -8.49 -15.32 -5.46
C VAL A 84 -9.81 -15.50 -6.22
N LEU A 85 -10.81 -16.14 -5.62
CA LEU A 85 -12.10 -16.35 -6.29
C LEU A 85 -12.84 -15.04 -6.58
N THR A 86 -12.73 -14.04 -5.70
CA THR A 86 -13.31 -12.71 -5.92
C THR A 86 -12.56 -11.93 -7.01
N GLU A 87 -11.22 -12.00 -7.05
CA GLU A 87 -10.41 -11.40 -8.11
C GLU A 87 -10.73 -12.01 -9.49
N GLU A 88 -10.93 -13.33 -9.56
CA GLU A 88 -11.30 -14.04 -10.78
C GLU A 88 -12.71 -13.71 -11.26
N ALA A 89 -13.68 -13.61 -10.35
CA ALA A 89 -15.04 -13.18 -10.68
C ALA A 89 -15.04 -11.76 -11.27
N ALA A 90 -14.33 -10.83 -10.64
CA ALA A 90 -14.20 -9.46 -11.14
C ALA A 90 -13.49 -9.37 -12.51
N THR A 91 -12.52 -10.25 -12.75
CA THR A 91 -11.82 -10.31 -14.06
C THR A 91 -12.70 -10.91 -15.15
N THR A 92 -13.47 -11.96 -14.82
CA THR A 92 -14.39 -12.61 -15.78
C THR A 92 -15.50 -11.66 -16.22
N GLU A 93 -16.04 -10.85 -15.31
CA GLU A 93 -17.05 -9.84 -15.62
C GLU A 93 -16.52 -8.73 -16.54
N ALA A 94 -15.24 -8.35 -16.40
CA ALA A 94 -14.59 -7.34 -17.24
C ALA A 94 -14.28 -7.83 -18.66
N VAL A 95 -14.09 -9.15 -18.87
CA VAL A 95 -13.86 -9.76 -20.20
C VAL A 95 -15.17 -10.05 -20.93
N GLN A 96 -16.30 -10.09 -20.21
CA GLN A 96 -17.64 -10.32 -20.76
C GLN A 96 -18.39 -9.03 -21.17
N SER A 97 -17.75 -7.86 -21.01
CA SER A 97 -18.26 -6.54 -21.44
C SER A 97 -17.44 -5.99 -22.60
#